data_AF-A0A8H4W0W3-F1
#
_entry.id   AF-A0A8H4W0W3-F1
#
_cell.length_a   1.000
_cell.length_b   1.000
_cell.length_c   1.000
_cell.angle_alpha   90.00
_cell.angle_beta   90.00
_cell.angle_gamma   90.00
#
_symmetry.space_group_name_H-M   'P 1'
#
loop_
_entity.id
_entity.type
_entity.pdbx_description
1 polymer ?
#
loop_
_entity_poly.entity_id
_entity_poly.type
_entity_poly.pdbx_seq_one_letter_code
_entity_poly.pdbx_strand_id
1 'polypeptide(L)'
;MAELEKLGPKYRIALRIARDERWERLQCDHKGIYADDCIVDRVMKHRIYVVATNDRDLKRRIRKVPGVPIVSVARGKYVVERLPDAPEK
;
A
#
# COMPACT_ATOMS: atom_id res chain seq x y z
N MET A 1 -5.10 -8.00 -4.37
CA MET A 1 -6.23 -8.85 -3.88
C MET A 1 -5.82 -10.30 -3.68
N ALA A 2 -5.18 -10.93 -4.67
CA ALA A 2 -4.87 -12.36 -4.62
C ALA A 2 -4.04 -12.81 -3.39
N GLU A 3 -3.08 -12.02 -2.89
CA GLU A 3 -2.35 -12.39 -1.67
C GLU A 3 -3.27 -12.51 -0.44
N LEU A 4 -4.18 -11.56 -0.26
CA LEU A 4 -5.11 -11.55 0.87
C LEU A 4 -6.08 -12.74 0.82
N GLU A 5 -6.48 -13.16 -0.38
CA GLU A 5 -7.29 -14.36 -0.59
C GLU A 5 -6.51 -15.64 -0.26
N LYS A 6 -5.21 -15.68 -0.60
CA LYS A 6 -4.33 -16.82 -0.31
C LYS A 6 -4.08 -17.03 1.20
N LEU A 7 -4.18 -15.98 2.02
CA LEU A 7 -4.03 -16.09 3.48
C LEU A 7 -5.15 -16.90 4.15
N GLY A 8 -6.23 -17.21 3.43
CA GLY A 8 -7.26 -18.14 3.88
C GLY A 8 -8.25 -17.54 4.89
N PRO A 9 -9.04 -18.39 5.58
CA PRO A 9 -10.23 -17.95 6.32
C PRO A 9 -9.93 -17.06 7.53
N LYS A 10 -8.70 -17.13 8.08
CA LYS A 10 -8.28 -16.28 9.22
C LYS A 10 -8.40 -14.78 8.90
N TYR A 11 -8.25 -14.40 7.63
CA TYR A 11 -8.29 -13.00 7.18
C TYR A 11 -9.60 -12.64 6.47
N ARG A 12 -10.68 -13.42 6.67
CA ARG A 12 -11.97 -13.20 6.00
C ARG A 12 -12.56 -11.81 6.24
N ILE A 13 -12.40 -11.25 7.46
CA ILE A 13 -12.88 -9.90 7.77
C ILE A 13 -12.10 -8.86 6.97
N ALA A 14 -10.77 -8.96 6.92
CA ALA A 14 -9.93 -8.08 6.12
C ALA A 14 -10.29 -8.17 4.63
N LEU A 15 -10.52 -9.38 4.12
CA LEU A 15 -10.95 -9.58 2.73
C LEU A 15 -12.31 -8.95 2.43
N ARG A 16 -13.28 -9.03 3.37
CA ARG A 16 -14.59 -8.38 3.20
C ARG A 16 -14.46 -6.85 3.15
N ILE A 17 -13.65 -6.26 4.03
CA ILE A 17 -13.39 -4.81 4.03
C ILE A 17 -12.69 -4.37 2.73
N ALA A 18 -11.72 -5.14 2.26
CA ALA A 18 -11.03 -4.86 1.00
C ALA A 18 -11.95 -5.01 -0.24
N ARG A 19 -13.05 -5.76 -0.12
CA ARG A 19 -14.07 -5.94 -1.16
C ARG A 19 -15.23 -4.94 -1.08
N ASP A 20 -15.14 -3.94 -0.22
CA ASP A 20 -16.10 -2.84 -0.16
C ASP A 20 -16.12 -2.07 -1.52
N GLU A 21 -17.29 -1.56 -1.90
CA GLU A 21 -17.56 -0.90 -3.17
C GLU A 21 -17.00 0.52 -3.25
N ARG A 22 -16.72 1.13 -2.09
CA ARG A 22 -16.15 2.47 -2.00
C ARG A 22 -14.69 2.55 -2.48
N TRP A 23 -14.03 1.40 -2.62
CA TRP A 23 -12.63 1.34 -3.04
C TRP A 23 -12.50 1.17 -4.55
N GLU A 24 -11.67 2.01 -5.16
CA GLU A 24 -11.22 1.79 -6.53
C GLU A 24 -10.26 0.60 -6.59
N ARG A 25 -10.49 -0.31 -7.55
CA ARG A 25 -9.67 -1.50 -7.75
C ARG A 25 -8.88 -1.39 -9.03
N LEU A 26 -7.57 -1.21 -8.89
CA LEU A 26 -6.66 -1.20 -10.02
C LEU A 26 -6.39 -2.63 -10.51
N GLN A 27 -6.59 -2.85 -11.80
CA GLN A 27 -6.15 -4.07 -12.46
C GLN A 27 -4.65 -4.02 -12.73
N CYS A 28 -4.02 -5.19 -12.67
CA CYS A 28 -2.60 -5.39 -12.91
C CYS A 28 -2.44 -6.41 -14.02
N ASP A 29 -1.49 -6.16 -14.91
CA ASP A 29 -1.23 -6.93 -16.14
C ASP A 29 0.04 -7.79 -16.05
N HIS A 30 0.73 -7.79 -14.91
CA HIS A 30 1.91 -8.60 -14.68
C HIS A 30 1.55 -10.03 -14.23
N LYS A 31 2.45 -10.97 -14.50
CA LYS A 31 2.34 -12.35 -14.00
C LYS A 31 2.65 -12.39 -12.50
N GLY A 32 1.95 -13.25 -11.78
CA GLY A 32 2.17 -13.47 -10.35
C GLY A 32 1.42 -12.47 -9.47
N ILE A 33 1.52 -12.69 -8.15
CA ILE A 33 0.68 -11.99 -7.17
C ILE A 33 1.49 -11.22 -6.13
N TYR A 34 2.81 -11.13 -6.27
CA TYR A 34 3.66 -10.50 -5.26
C TYR A 34 3.42 -8.99 -5.20
N ALA A 35 2.79 -8.53 -4.11
CA ALA A 35 2.25 -7.17 -4.05
C ALA A 35 3.35 -6.11 -3.95
N ASP A 36 4.46 -6.40 -3.30
CA ASP A 36 5.56 -5.43 -3.14
C ASP A 36 6.12 -4.97 -4.49
N ASP A 37 6.37 -5.91 -5.40
CA ASP A 37 6.88 -5.61 -6.74
C ASP A 37 5.85 -4.84 -7.57
N CYS A 38 4.58 -5.26 -7.49
CA CYS A 38 3.47 -4.57 -8.14
C CYS A 38 3.37 -3.10 -7.70
N ILE A 39 3.39 -2.86 -6.38
CA ILE A 39 3.27 -1.52 -5.81
C ILE A 39 4.48 -0.67 -6.22
N VAL A 40 5.70 -1.21 -6.09
CA VAL A 40 6.93 -0.48 -6.42
C VAL A 40 6.99 -0.09 -7.89
N ASP A 41 6.69 -1.01 -8.81
CA ASP A 41 6.66 -0.74 -10.25
C ASP A 41 5.61 0.34 -10.59
N ARG A 42 4.41 0.24 -9.99
CA ARG A 42 3.34 1.20 -10.22
C ARG A 42 3.70 2.61 -9.75
N VAL A 43 4.23 2.76 -8.54
CA VAL A 43 4.61 4.10 -8.04
C VAL A 43 5.85 4.67 -8.72
N MET A 44 6.70 3.81 -9.27
CA MET A 44 7.84 4.23 -10.07
C MET A 44 7.40 4.82 -11.41
N LYS A 45 6.40 4.22 -12.07
CA LYS A 45 5.77 4.70 -13.31
C LYS A 45 4.89 5.93 -13.07
N HIS A 46 4.07 5.90 -12.02
CA HIS A 46 3.09 6.94 -11.72
C HIS A 46 3.24 7.42 -10.27
N ARG A 47 3.88 8.58 -10.10
CA ARG A 47 4.15 9.19 -8.78
C ARG A 47 2.96 10.03 -8.29
N ILE A 48 1.76 9.48 -8.41
CA ILE A 48 0.49 10.12 -8.03
C ILE A 48 -0.17 9.42 -6.84
N TYR A 49 0.50 8.40 -6.28
CA TYR A 49 -0.03 7.55 -5.23
C TYR A 49 0.65 7.80 -3.89
N VAL A 50 -0.12 7.57 -2.83
CA VAL A 50 0.39 7.43 -1.46
C VAL A 50 0.38 5.94 -1.12
N VAL A 51 1.48 5.42 -0.58
CA VAL A 51 1.60 3.99 -0.25
C VAL A 51 1.30 3.75 1.22
N ALA A 52 0.22 3.03 1.51
CA ALA A 52 -0.08 2.59 2.88
C ALA A 52 0.57 1.23 3.17
N THR A 53 1.57 1.18 4.03
CA THR A 53 2.22 -0.08 4.44
C THR A 53 2.87 0.01 5.82
N ASN A 54 2.83 -1.10 6.56
CA ASN A 54 3.58 -1.31 7.79
C ASN A 54 4.81 -2.22 7.59
N ASP A 55 5.02 -2.76 6.39
CA ASP A 55 6.16 -3.61 6.07
C ASP A 55 7.47 -2.80 5.99
N ARG A 56 8.51 -3.26 6.70
CA ARG A 56 9.77 -2.50 6.82
C ARG A 56 10.56 -2.49 5.52
N ASP A 57 10.54 -3.58 4.77
CA ASP A 57 11.33 -3.73 3.55
C ASP A 57 10.64 -3.04 2.37
N LEU A 58 9.31 -3.12 2.27
CA LEU A 58 8.55 -2.31 1.32
C LEU A 58 8.76 -0.81 1.59
N LYS A 59 8.70 -0.37 2.86
CA LYS A 59 9.02 1.02 3.20
C LYS A 59 10.42 1.44 2.73
N ARG A 60 11.45 0.59 2.92
CA ARG A 60 12.81 0.87 2.44
C ARG A 60 12.87 1.00 0.92
N ARG A 61 12.13 0.16 0.18
CA ARG A 61 12.03 0.22 -1.29
C ARG A 61 11.34 1.51 -1.75
N ILE A 62 10.20 1.85 -1.17
CA ILE A 62 9.42 3.05 -1.55
C ILE A 62 10.15 4.34 -1.20
N ARG A 63 10.92 4.39 -0.10
CA ARG A 63 11.75 5.57 0.23
C ARG A 63 12.78 5.92 -0.85
N LYS A 64 13.21 4.96 -1.68
CA LYS A 64 14.10 5.22 -2.82
C LYS A 64 13.39 5.93 -3.97
N VAL A 65 12.06 5.89 -4.03
CA VAL A 65 11.26 6.60 -5.03
C VAL A 65 10.94 8.02 -4.49
N PRO A 66 11.42 9.10 -5.14
CA PRO A 66 11.12 10.46 -4.72
C PRO A 66 9.66 10.83 -5.05
N GLY A 67 9.05 11.66 -4.19
CA GLY A 67 7.68 12.15 -4.41
C GLY A 67 6.56 11.17 -4.08
N VAL A 68 6.87 10.03 -3.46
CA VAL A 68 5.87 9.04 -3.02
C VAL A 68 5.78 9.05 -1.48
N PRO A 69 4.70 9.59 -0.92
CA PRO A 69 4.46 9.57 0.52
C PRO A 69 4.11 8.16 1.02
N ILE A 70 4.41 7.90 2.29
CA ILE A 70 4.13 6.61 2.94
C ILE A 70 3.20 6.83 4.12
N VAL A 71 2.10 6.09 4.18
CA VAL A 71 1.19 6.03 5.32
C VAL A 71 1.43 4.73 6.10
N SER A 72 1.45 4.80 7.42
CA SER A 72 1.52 3.61 8.27
C SER A 72 0.70 3.77 9.54
N VAL A 73 0.24 2.66 10.10
CA VAL A 73 -0.50 2.65 11.37
C VAL A 73 0.46 2.56 12.53
N ALA A 74 0.39 3.53 13.44
CA ALA A 74 1.16 3.52 14.69
C ALA A 74 0.39 4.25 15.81
N ARG A 75 0.39 3.68 17.01
CA ARG A 75 -0.24 4.27 18.22
C ARG A 75 -1.71 4.67 18.00
N GLY A 76 -2.49 3.80 17.35
CA GLY A 76 -3.92 4.03 17.11
C GLY A 76 -4.24 5.11 16.05
N LYS A 77 -3.24 5.65 15.35
CA LYS A 77 -3.43 6.64 14.28
C LYS A 77 -2.64 6.31 13.03
N TYR A 78 -3.01 6.95 11.92
CA TYR A 78 -2.21 6.97 10.70
C TYR A 78 -1.09 8.01 10.84
N VAL A 79 0.11 7.62 10.44
CA VAL A 79 1.31 8.47 10.39
C VAL A 79 1.75 8.55 8.95
N VAL A 80 1.95 9.77 8.46
CA VAL A 80 2.40 10.06 7.10
C VAL A 80 3.88 10.45 7.13
N GLU A 81 4.66 9.87 6.22
CA GLU A 81 6.06 10.21 5.96
C GLU A 81 6.15 10.86 4.57
N ARG A 82 6.99 11.91 4.42
CA ARG A 82 7.36 12.55 3.14
C ARG A 82 6.20 13.18 2.34
N LEU A 83 5.11 13.55 2.99
CA LEU A 83 4.09 14.42 2.39
C LEU A 83 4.49 15.88 2.69
N PRO A 84 4.80 16.72 1.69
CA PRO A 84 4.99 18.15 1.91
C PRO A 84 3.71 18.76 2.50
N ASP A 85 3.85 19.70 3.41
CA ASP A 85 2.76 20.38 4.14
C ASP A 85 1.96 19.51 5.13
N ALA A 86 2.38 18.27 5.39
CA ALA A 86 1.82 17.52 6.51
C ALA A 86 2.19 18.23 7.83
N PRO A 87 1.23 18.48 8.75
CA PRO A 87 1.54 19.10 10.03
C PRO A 87 2.62 18.28 10.72
N GLU A 88 3.77 18.90 10.97
CA GLU A 88 4.82 18.31 11.80
C GLU A 88 4.22 18.00 13.17
N LYS A 89 4.56 16.83 13.70
CA LYS A 89 4.09 16.36 15.01
C LYS A 89 4.57 17.25 16.13
#